data_AF-A0A2T9XTL0-F1
#
_entry.id   AF-A0A2T9XTL0-F1
#
_cell.length_a   1.000
_cell.length_b   1.000
_cell.length_c   1.000
_cell.angle_alpha   90.00
_cell.angle_beta   90.00
_cell.angle_gamma   90.00
#
_symmetry.space_group_name_H-M   'P 1'
#
loop_
_entity.id
_entity.type
_entity.pdbx_description
1 polymer ?
#
loop_
_entity_poly.entity_id
_entity_poly.type
_entity_poly.pdbx_seq_one_letter_code
_entity_poly.pdbx_strand_id
1 'polypeptide(L)'
;MSVVMPPMTRGQREAWSGLLDLSERHPTGWTLVGGQMVHLHCIERGVAPTRPTDDVDAVLDVRAEPGALHSFTTALVELGFASTGESWEGHQHRWQRGEAQIDVLIPRHLGERAAGRRGASEGTTIETPGAQQALDRTQTVEVVLDGRSGFARRPSLLRADR
;
A
#
# COMPACT_ATOMS: atom_id res chain seq x y z
N MET A 1 16.44 -4.15 -12.15
CA MET A 1 16.16 -5.59 -12.10
C MET A 1 14.67 -5.72 -11.89
N SER A 2 13.97 -6.45 -12.76
CA SER A 2 12.53 -6.67 -12.65
C SER A 2 12.23 -7.91 -11.80
N VAL A 3 11.18 -7.84 -11.00
CA VAL A 3 10.74 -8.96 -10.15
C VAL A 3 9.53 -9.61 -10.80
N VAL A 4 9.65 -10.88 -11.21
CA VAL A 4 8.52 -11.62 -11.80
C VAL A 4 7.68 -12.21 -10.67
N MET A 5 6.41 -11.83 -10.61
CA MET A 5 5.50 -12.32 -9.58
C MET A 5 5.12 -13.79 -9.84
N PRO A 6 5.16 -14.65 -8.81
CA PRO A 6 4.76 -16.05 -8.96
C PRO A 6 3.24 -16.18 -9.12
N PRO A 7 2.74 -17.36 -9.53
CA PRO A 7 1.32 -17.68 -9.45
C PRO A 7 0.78 -17.45 -8.03
N MET A 8 -0.41 -16.86 -7.96
CA MET A 8 -1.05 -16.46 -6.70
C MET A 8 -2.56 -16.65 -6.75
N THR A 9 -3.21 -16.54 -5.58
CA THR A 9 -4.67 -16.54 -5.48
C THR A 9 -5.28 -15.42 -6.33
N ARG A 10 -6.58 -15.51 -6.60
CA ARG A 10 -7.26 -14.48 -7.39
C ARG A 10 -7.28 -13.13 -6.66
N GLY A 11 -7.67 -13.10 -5.38
CA GLY A 11 -7.64 -11.89 -4.56
C GLY A 11 -6.26 -11.22 -4.53
N GLN A 12 -5.20 -11.99 -4.28
CA GLN A 12 -3.82 -11.46 -4.26
C GLN A 12 -3.44 -10.82 -5.60
N ARG A 13 -3.78 -11.47 -6.72
CA ARG A 13 -3.49 -10.98 -8.07
C ARG A 13 -4.24 -9.70 -8.40
N GLU A 14 -5.53 -9.66 -8.07
CA GLU A 14 -6.37 -8.48 -8.32
C GLU A 14 -5.94 -7.29 -7.45
N ALA A 15 -5.49 -7.54 -6.21
CA ALA A 15 -4.91 -6.53 -5.33
C ALA A 15 -3.58 -5.98 -5.87
N TRP A 16 -2.67 -6.85 -6.33
CA TRP A 16 -1.44 -6.41 -7.00
C TRP A 16 -1.71 -5.61 -8.27
N SER A 17 -2.65 -6.05 -9.11
CA SER A 17 -3.03 -5.31 -10.31
C SER A 17 -3.54 -3.90 -9.95
N GLY A 18 -4.39 -3.78 -8.94
CA GLY A 18 -4.84 -2.49 -8.42
C GLY A 18 -3.73 -1.63 -7.83
N LEU A 19 -2.74 -2.23 -7.16
CA LEU A 19 -1.56 -1.53 -6.66
C LEU A 19 -0.70 -0.97 -7.79
N LEU A 20 -0.53 -1.71 -8.89
CA LEU A 20 0.21 -1.23 -10.07
C LEU A 20 -0.52 -0.06 -10.73
N ASP A 21 -1.85 -0.15 -10.88
CA ASP A 21 -2.67 0.95 -11.38
C ASP A 21 -2.55 2.21 -10.48
N LEU A 22 -2.51 2.03 -9.16
CA LEU A 22 -2.28 3.12 -8.21
C LEU A 22 -0.88 3.71 -8.34
N SER A 23 0.15 2.88 -8.52
CA SER A 23 1.53 3.36 -8.68
C SER A 23 1.72 4.17 -9.96
N GLU A 24 0.94 3.93 -11.01
CA GLU A 24 0.95 4.74 -12.24
C GLU A 24 0.38 6.14 -11.98
N ARG A 25 -0.65 6.26 -11.15
CA ARG A 25 -1.28 7.55 -10.78
C ARG A 25 -0.52 8.28 -9.67
N HIS A 26 0.06 7.53 -8.74
CA HIS A 26 0.81 7.98 -7.58
C HIS A 26 2.20 7.35 -7.57
N PRO A 27 3.15 7.89 -8.35
CA PRO A 27 4.51 7.33 -8.43
C PRO A 27 5.32 7.57 -7.14
N THR A 28 4.88 8.47 -6.26
CA THR A 28 5.52 8.83 -4.99
C THR A 28 4.51 8.94 -3.84
N GLY A 29 4.94 9.35 -2.64
CA GLY A 29 4.03 9.62 -1.52
C GLY A 29 3.50 8.41 -0.73
N TRP A 30 3.85 7.17 -1.08
CA TRP A 30 3.42 5.97 -0.34
C TRP A 30 4.45 4.83 -0.36
N THR A 31 4.27 3.83 0.51
CA THR A 31 5.03 2.57 0.48
C THR A 31 4.17 1.36 0.84
N LEU A 32 4.42 0.23 0.17
CA LEU A 32 3.92 -1.10 0.51
C LEU A 32 4.49 -1.53 1.86
N VAL A 33 3.65 -2.07 2.71
CA VAL A 33 4.01 -2.70 4.00
C VAL A 33 3.31 -4.05 4.14
N GLY A 34 3.39 -4.66 5.33
CA GLY A 34 2.63 -5.87 5.64
C GLY A 34 3.07 -7.13 4.89
N GLY A 35 2.13 -8.05 4.68
CA GLY A 35 2.40 -9.39 4.15
C GLY A 35 2.94 -9.36 2.71
N GLN A 36 2.38 -8.51 1.85
CA GLN A 36 2.81 -8.39 0.46
C GLN A 36 4.19 -7.74 0.31
N MET A 37 4.56 -6.84 1.21
CA MET A 37 5.93 -6.33 1.27
C MET A 37 6.92 -7.47 1.57
N VAL A 38 6.62 -8.34 2.53
CA VAL A 38 7.46 -9.50 2.86
C VAL A 38 7.50 -10.47 1.69
N HIS A 39 6.35 -10.73 1.06
CA HIS A 39 6.23 -11.59 -0.12
C HIS A 39 7.15 -11.11 -1.26
N LEU A 40 7.11 -9.81 -1.59
CA LEU A 40 7.97 -9.20 -2.60
C LEU A 40 9.46 -9.37 -2.26
N HIS A 41 9.84 -9.14 -1.00
CA HIS A 41 11.21 -9.34 -0.52
C HIS A 41 11.68 -10.80 -0.61
N CYS A 42 10.78 -11.77 -0.41
CA CYS A 42 11.08 -13.20 -0.58
C CYS A 42 11.35 -13.53 -2.04
N ILE A 43 10.52 -13.03 -2.96
CA ILE A 43 10.69 -13.24 -4.41
C ILE A 43 12.02 -12.63 -4.89
N GLU A 44 12.34 -11.40 -4.47
CA GLU A 44 13.61 -10.72 -4.80
C GLU A 44 14.85 -11.52 -4.38
N ARG A 45 14.73 -12.38 -3.37
CA ARG A 45 15.82 -13.21 -2.83
C ARG A 45 15.76 -14.67 -3.27
N GLY A 46 14.79 -15.04 -4.11
CA GLY A 46 14.58 -16.43 -4.52
C GLY A 46 14.19 -17.37 -3.37
N VAL A 47 13.54 -16.85 -2.33
CA VAL A 47 13.08 -17.63 -1.16
C VAL A 47 11.58 -17.84 -1.25
N ALA A 48 11.12 -19.05 -0.93
CA ALA A 48 9.69 -19.35 -0.87
C ALA A 48 9.02 -18.61 0.32
N PRO A 49 7.99 -17.80 0.08
CA PRO A 49 7.26 -17.12 1.14
C PRO A 49 6.37 -18.12 1.90
N THR A 50 6.38 -18.06 3.23
CA THR A 50 5.43 -18.80 4.06
C THR A 50 4.08 -18.12 4.02
N ARG A 51 3.16 -18.64 3.18
CA ARG A 51 1.74 -18.24 3.06
C ARG A 51 1.55 -16.72 2.88
N PRO A 52 1.62 -16.18 1.64
CA PRO A 52 1.28 -14.79 1.40
C PRO A 52 -0.15 -14.48 1.84
N THR A 53 -0.38 -13.25 2.28
CA THR A 53 -1.73 -12.72 2.45
C THR A 53 -2.36 -12.44 1.07
N ASP A 54 -3.66 -12.16 1.01
CA ASP A 54 -4.30 -11.76 -0.25
C ASP A 54 -4.40 -10.23 -0.37
N ASP A 55 -4.39 -9.52 0.75
CA ASP A 55 -4.54 -8.08 0.85
C ASP A 55 -3.20 -7.33 0.77
N VAL A 56 -3.25 -6.13 0.19
CA VAL A 56 -2.13 -5.19 0.08
C VAL A 56 -2.27 -4.09 1.13
N ASP A 57 -1.21 -3.83 1.88
CA ASP A 57 -1.16 -2.71 2.82
C ASP A 57 -0.30 -1.57 2.27
N ALA A 58 -0.84 -0.35 2.19
CA ALA A 58 -0.11 0.84 1.75
C ALA A 58 -0.10 1.93 2.84
N VAL A 59 1.08 2.41 3.19
CA VAL A 59 1.27 3.56 4.08
C VAL A 59 1.48 4.82 3.26
N LEU A 60 0.75 5.88 3.57
CA LEU A 60 0.85 7.19 2.90
C LEU A 60 1.71 8.18 3.69
N ASP A 61 2.55 8.94 3.00
CA ASP A 61 3.39 9.99 3.58
C ASP A 61 2.61 11.29 3.81
N VAL A 62 1.64 11.25 4.72
CA VAL A 62 0.83 12.43 5.06
C VAL A 62 1.60 13.54 5.79
N ARG A 63 2.86 13.28 6.19
CA ARG A 63 3.76 14.31 6.75
C ARG A 63 4.36 15.15 5.62
N ALA A 64 4.93 14.50 4.60
CA ALA A 64 5.48 15.18 3.44
C ALA A 64 4.37 15.73 2.54
N GLU A 65 3.26 14.99 2.40
CA GLU A 65 2.18 15.28 1.48
C GLU A 65 0.83 15.33 2.21
N PRO A 66 0.42 16.50 2.75
CA PRO A 66 -0.79 16.61 3.54
C PRO A 66 -2.09 16.10 2.91
N GLY A 67 -2.19 16.17 1.58
CA GLY A 67 -3.35 15.72 0.81
C GLY A 67 -3.31 14.25 0.40
N ALA A 68 -2.25 13.49 0.73
CA ALA A 68 -2.02 12.14 0.21
C ALA A 68 -3.18 11.18 0.49
N LEU A 69 -3.81 11.24 1.67
CA LEU A 69 -4.96 10.40 1.97
C LEU A 69 -6.12 10.64 1.01
N HIS A 70 -6.49 11.91 0.80
CA HIS A 70 -7.58 12.27 -0.10
C HIS A 70 -7.24 11.90 -1.55
N SER A 71 -6.08 12.28 -2.06
CA SER A 71 -5.71 12.00 -3.46
C SER A 71 -5.54 10.51 -3.76
N PHE A 72 -4.98 9.74 -2.83
CA PHE A 72 -4.80 8.29 -3.00
C PHE A 72 -6.13 7.55 -2.97
N THR A 73 -7.02 7.91 -2.04
CA THR A 73 -8.36 7.31 -1.95
C THR A 73 -9.29 7.75 -3.08
N THR A 74 -9.13 8.96 -3.63
CA THR A 74 -9.80 9.37 -4.87
C THR A 74 -9.37 8.48 -6.04
N ALA A 75 -8.06 8.20 -6.18
CA ALA A 75 -7.59 7.30 -7.22
C ALA A 75 -8.12 5.87 -7.05
N LEU A 76 -8.26 5.37 -5.81
CA LEU A 76 -8.93 4.11 -5.52
C LEU A 76 -10.38 4.11 -6.04
N VAL A 77 -11.16 5.15 -5.73
CA VAL A 77 -12.55 5.29 -6.23
C VAL A 77 -12.60 5.28 -7.75
N GLU A 78 -11.73 6.05 -8.41
CA GLU A 78 -11.66 6.11 -9.87
C GLU A 78 -11.20 4.79 -10.52
N LEU A 79 -10.50 3.93 -9.77
CA LEU A 79 -10.12 2.57 -10.18
C LEU A 79 -11.20 1.53 -9.85
N GLY A 80 -12.34 1.96 -9.30
CA GLY A 80 -13.49 1.12 -8.98
C GLY A 80 -13.41 0.44 -7.62
N PHE A 81 -12.49 0.85 -6.74
CA PHE A 81 -12.50 0.42 -5.34
C PHE A 81 -13.53 1.23 -4.55
N ALA A 82 -14.14 0.58 -3.57
CA ALA A 82 -15.02 1.23 -2.60
C ALA A 82 -14.54 0.96 -1.18
N SER A 83 -14.75 1.93 -0.28
CA SER A 83 -14.58 1.72 1.15
C SER A 83 -15.54 0.62 1.63
N THR A 84 -15.05 -0.29 2.48
CA THR A 84 -15.89 -1.32 3.10
C THR A 84 -16.66 -0.82 4.33
N GLY A 85 -16.67 0.50 4.55
CA GLY A 85 -17.26 1.13 5.71
C GLY A 85 -16.26 1.42 6.82
N GLU A 86 -16.79 1.84 7.96
CA GLU A 86 -15.99 2.22 9.13
C GLU A 86 -15.61 0.98 9.97
N SER A 87 -14.38 0.96 10.46
CA SER A 87 -13.96 0.06 11.53
C SER A 87 -14.69 0.38 12.83
N TRP A 88 -14.49 -0.42 13.87
CA TRP A 88 -15.09 -0.15 15.18
C TRP A 88 -14.63 1.19 15.81
N GLU A 89 -13.47 1.70 15.39
CA GLU A 89 -12.93 3.02 15.74
C GLU A 89 -13.42 4.16 14.83
N GLY A 90 -14.24 3.88 13.81
CA GLY A 90 -14.73 4.90 12.87
C GLY A 90 -13.80 5.19 11.68
N HIS A 91 -12.85 4.29 11.37
CA HIS A 91 -11.86 4.50 10.29
C HIS A 91 -12.19 3.74 9.01
N GLN A 92 -12.03 4.39 7.86
CA GLN A 92 -12.23 3.82 6.52
C GLN A 92 -10.90 3.42 5.89
N HIS A 93 -10.21 2.48 6.52
CA HIS A 93 -8.90 2.03 6.08
C HIS A 93 -8.96 1.01 4.93
N ARG A 94 -10.06 0.27 4.79
CA ARG A 94 -10.14 -0.87 3.87
C ARG A 94 -10.91 -0.54 2.61
N TRP A 95 -10.29 -0.86 1.47
CA TRP A 95 -10.82 -0.61 0.13
C TRP A 95 -10.90 -1.92 -0.65
N GLN A 96 -12.04 -2.17 -1.29
CA GLN A 96 -12.28 -3.42 -2.02
C GLN A 96 -12.82 -3.21 -3.44
N ARG A 97 -12.40 -4.10 -4.35
CA ARG A 97 -12.91 -4.22 -5.73
C ARG A 97 -12.91 -5.70 -6.11
N GLY A 98 -14.06 -6.34 -6.10
CA GLY A 98 -14.12 -7.80 -6.29
C GLY A 98 -13.43 -8.53 -5.14
N GLU A 99 -12.44 -9.38 -5.42
CA GLU A 99 -11.64 -10.05 -4.38
C GLU A 99 -10.39 -9.24 -3.98
N ALA A 100 -10.08 -8.15 -4.70
CA ALA A 100 -8.97 -7.27 -4.35
C ALA A 100 -9.27 -6.51 -3.06
N GLN A 101 -8.30 -6.50 -2.14
CA GLN A 101 -8.33 -5.67 -0.94
C GLN A 101 -7.04 -4.85 -0.82
N ILE A 102 -7.20 -3.56 -0.56
CA ILE A 102 -6.12 -2.63 -0.25
C ILE A 102 -6.45 -1.90 1.05
N ASP A 103 -5.63 -2.10 2.07
CA ASP A 103 -5.70 -1.39 3.34
C ASP A 103 -4.76 -0.17 3.28
N VAL A 104 -5.32 1.03 3.49
CA VAL A 104 -4.62 2.32 3.40
C VAL A 104 -4.36 2.83 4.81
N LEU A 105 -3.10 3.10 5.15
CA LEU A 105 -2.65 3.43 6.49
C LEU A 105 -1.85 4.75 6.50
N ILE A 106 -1.68 5.36 7.68
CA ILE A 106 -0.83 6.54 7.87
C ILE A 106 0.15 6.35 9.04
N PRO A 107 1.26 7.10 9.11
CA PRO A 107 2.16 7.05 10.26
C PRO A 107 1.46 7.45 11.55
N ARG A 108 1.87 6.83 12.67
CA ARG A 108 1.44 7.29 13.99
C ARG A 108 2.09 8.63 14.43
N HIS A 109 1.52 9.22 15.47
CA HIS A 109 2.03 10.43 16.15
C HIS A 109 2.07 11.66 15.25
N LEU A 110 1.04 11.84 14.44
CA LEU A 110 0.91 12.99 13.52
C LEU A 110 0.34 14.25 14.19
N GLY A 111 -0.29 14.09 15.36
CA GLY A 111 -1.12 15.12 15.99
C GLY A 111 -2.53 15.16 15.39
N GLU A 112 -3.50 15.68 16.15
CA GLU A 112 -4.94 15.61 15.84
C GLU A 112 -5.28 16.12 14.44
N ARG A 113 -4.68 17.24 14.03
CA ARG A 113 -4.97 17.85 12.72
C ARG A 113 -4.58 16.94 11.55
N ALA A 114 -3.45 16.26 11.63
CA ALA A 114 -2.95 15.44 10.54
C ALA A 114 -3.56 14.02 10.58
N ALA A 115 -3.79 13.46 11.77
CA ALA A 115 -4.51 12.21 11.94
C ALA A 115 -6.01 12.32 11.56
N GLY A 116 -6.62 13.48 11.77
CA GLY A 116 -8.03 13.74 11.45
C GLY A 116 -8.33 14.09 9.99
N ARG A 117 -7.35 14.00 9.08
CA ARG A 117 -7.59 14.25 7.65
C ARG A 117 -8.46 13.15 7.06
N ARG A 118 -9.31 13.52 6.11
CA ARG A 118 -10.31 12.65 5.50
C ARG A 118 -9.92 12.26 4.09
N GLY A 119 -10.27 11.03 3.71
CA GLY A 119 -10.18 10.50 2.35
C GLY A 119 -11.35 10.94 1.47
N ALA A 120 -11.46 10.34 0.28
CA ALA A 120 -12.50 10.64 -0.71
C ALA A 120 -13.92 10.32 -0.24
N SER A 121 -14.09 9.36 0.66
CA SER A 121 -15.37 8.95 1.26
C SER A 121 -15.63 9.61 2.61
N GLU A 122 -15.01 10.77 2.86
CA GLU A 122 -15.13 11.57 4.08
C GLU A 122 -14.68 10.85 5.37
N GLY A 123 -14.13 9.63 5.32
CA GLY A 123 -13.58 8.93 6.49
C GLY A 123 -12.11 9.24 6.75
N THR A 124 -11.68 9.09 8.01
CA THR A 124 -10.25 9.03 8.38
C THR A 124 -9.69 7.62 8.14
N THR A 125 -8.39 7.43 8.35
CA THR A 125 -7.78 6.09 8.32
C THR A 125 -6.95 5.79 9.57
N ILE A 126 -6.45 4.55 9.68
CA ILE A 126 -5.73 4.01 10.83
C ILE A 126 -4.26 4.48 10.83
N GLU A 127 -3.79 4.92 12.00
CA GLU A 127 -2.38 5.15 12.31
C GLU A 127 -1.67 3.83 12.60
N THR A 128 -0.49 3.59 11.99
CA THR A 128 0.29 2.37 12.21
C THR A 128 1.72 2.65 12.75
N PRO A 129 2.23 1.85 13.70
CA PRO A 129 3.64 1.91 14.14
C PRO A 129 4.63 1.57 13.02
N GLY A 130 5.82 2.18 13.05
CA GLY A 130 6.90 1.87 12.11
C GLY A 130 6.71 2.42 10.69
N ALA A 131 5.52 2.92 10.35
CA ALA A 131 5.19 3.48 9.04
C ALA A 131 6.16 4.58 8.57
N GLN A 132 6.55 5.51 9.45
CA GLN A 132 7.50 6.57 9.07
C GLN A 132 8.86 5.98 8.65
N GLN A 133 9.37 5.00 9.40
CA GLN A 133 10.65 4.36 9.06
C GLN A 133 10.55 3.59 7.74
N ALA A 134 9.40 3.00 7.42
CA ALA A 134 9.18 2.36 6.14
C ALA A 134 9.22 3.40 5.01
N LEU A 135 8.50 4.52 5.17
CA LEU A 135 8.49 5.63 4.21
C LEU A 135 9.91 6.17 3.95
N ASP A 136 10.68 6.43 5.01
CA ASP A 136 12.05 6.95 4.92
C ASP A 136 13.01 6.02 4.14
N ARG A 137 12.67 4.75 4.00
CA ARG A 137 13.48 3.72 3.32
C ARG A 137 12.89 3.26 2.00
N THR A 138 11.84 3.93 1.52
CA THR A 138 11.11 3.52 0.32
C THR A 138 12.02 3.48 -0.89
N GLN A 139 11.95 2.37 -1.61
CA GLN A 139 12.57 2.18 -2.92
C GLN A 139 11.50 1.77 -3.92
N THR A 140 11.65 2.23 -5.15
CA THR A 140 10.80 1.78 -6.27
C THR A 140 11.44 0.56 -6.91
N VAL A 141 10.65 -0.49 -7.07
CA VAL A 141 11.07 -1.73 -7.75
C VAL A 141 10.12 -2.02 -8.90
N GLU A 142 10.68 -2.48 -10.00
CA GLU A 142 9.92 -2.92 -11.16
C GLU A 142 9.40 -4.34 -10.92
N VAL A 143 8.11 -4.55 -11.18
CA VAL A 143 7.39 -5.80 -10.97
C VAL A 143 6.73 -6.22 -12.28
N VAL A 144 6.77 -7.52 -12.58
CA VAL A 144 6.07 -8.13 -13.71
C VAL A 144 4.99 -9.05 -13.18
N LEU A 145 3.72 -8.68 -13.38
CA LEU A 145 2.52 -9.43 -12.99
C LEU A 145 1.81 -9.91 -14.25
N ASP A 146 1.69 -11.23 -14.46
CA ASP A 146 1.05 -11.82 -15.65
C ASP A 146 1.56 -11.25 -16.99
N GLY A 147 2.85 -10.91 -17.05
CA GLY A 147 3.48 -10.29 -18.22
C GLY A 147 3.31 -8.78 -18.34
N ARG A 148 2.47 -8.15 -17.51
CA ARG A 148 2.37 -6.69 -17.37
C ARG A 148 3.49 -6.18 -16.47
N SER A 149 4.26 -5.21 -16.94
CA SER A 149 5.25 -4.50 -16.11
C SER A 149 4.60 -3.31 -15.40
N GLY A 150 5.05 -3.03 -14.18
CA GLY A 150 4.66 -1.87 -13.40
C GLY A 150 5.64 -1.63 -12.25
N PHE A 151 5.34 -0.67 -11.39
CA PHE A 151 6.20 -0.32 -10.27
C PHE A 151 5.48 -0.56 -8.94
N ALA A 152 6.25 -1.02 -7.96
CA ALA A 152 5.83 -1.09 -6.58
C ALA A 152 6.83 -0.33 -5.72
N ARG A 153 6.34 0.32 -4.66
CA ARG A 153 7.18 1.05 -3.70
C ARG A 153 7.26 0.24 -2.42
N ARG A 154 8.46 -0.11 -1.97
CA ARG A 154 8.65 -0.91 -0.74
C ARG A 154 9.90 -0.46 0.01
N PRO A 155 9.94 -0.55 1.35
CA PRO A 155 11.13 -0.16 2.09
C PRO A 155 12.31 -1.11 1.84
N SER A 156 13.53 -0.56 1.84
CA SER A 156 14.76 -1.36 1.90
C SER A 156 14.86 -2.13 3.22
N LEU A 157 15.33 -3.39 3.15
CA LEU A 157 15.72 -4.14 4.35
C LEU A 157 17.07 -3.68 4.91
N LEU A 158 17.86 -2.93 4.15
CA LEU A 158 19.12 -2.39 4.64
C LEU A 158 18.81 -1.38 5.73
N ARG A 159 19.39 -1.60 6.92
CA ARG A 159 19.34 -0.61 7.98
C ARG A 159 20.13 0.60 7.49
N ALA A 160 19.50 1.77 7.49
CA ALA A 160 20.25 3.02 7.36
C ALA A 160 21.27 3.07 8.51
N ASP A 161 22.54 2.97 8.14
CA ASP A 161 23.67 3.42 8.91
C ASP A 161 23.39 4.86 9.37
N ARG A 162 23.29 5.03 10.68
CA ARG A 162 23.23 6.35 11.33
C ARG A 162 24.60 6.68 11.85
#